data_AF-A0A1Y1ND44-F1
#
_entry.id   AF-A0A1Y1ND44-F1
#
_cell.length_a   1.000
_cell.length_b   1.000
_cell.length_c   1.000
_cell.angle_alpha   90.00
_cell.angle_beta   90.00
_cell.angle_gamma   90.00
#
_symmetry.space_group_name_H-M   'P 1'
#
loop_
_entity.id
_entity.type
_entity.pdbx_description
1 polymer ?
#
loop_
_entity_poly.entity_id
_entity_poly.type
_entity_poly.pdbx_seq_one_letter_code
_entity_poly.pdbx_strand_id
1 'polypeptide(L)'
;RYLPLILIDVIPKCDERWNIITLLLEIMNISFAPIIPVAMTYVLENLICKHHHLVKQYIGNILPKHHMMIHYPQAIRNMGPLIHLWAMRFESKHGYFKDLVNK
;
A
#
# COMPACT_ATOMS: atom_id res chain seq x y z
N ARG A 1 7.57 -8.15 0.90
CA ARG A 1 7.38 -8.88 2.18
C ARG A 1 8.66 -9.01 3.01
N TYR A 2 9.85 -9.16 2.41
CA TYR A 2 11.11 -9.33 3.15
C TYR A 2 11.87 -8.03 3.49
N LEU A 3 11.39 -6.87 3.04
CA LEU A 3 12.10 -5.60 3.21
C LEU A 3 12.45 -5.28 4.69
N PRO A 4 11.55 -5.45 5.69
CA PRO A 4 11.91 -5.24 7.09
C PRO A 4 12.97 -6.21 7.61
N LEU A 5 12.97 -7.45 7.11
CA LEU A 5 13.95 -8.46 7.49
C LEU A 5 15.33 -8.12 6.93
N ILE A 6 15.39 -7.67 5.68
CA ILE A 6 16.64 -7.25 5.01
C ILE A 6 17.26 -6.04 5.72
N LEU A 7 16.43 -5.14 6.25
CA LEU A 7 16.87 -3.89 6.86
C LEU A 7 16.98 -3.97 8.39
N ILE A 8 16.82 -5.15 9.00
CA ILE A 8 16.74 -5.28 10.46
C ILE A 8 17.97 -4.73 11.19
N ASP A 9 19.15 -4.88 10.59
CA ASP A 9 20.43 -4.40 11.15
C ASP A 9 20.64 -2.89 10.98
N VAL A 10 19.88 -2.27 10.06
CA VAL A 10 20.00 -0.85 9.66
C VAL A 10 18.84 -0.02 10.20
N ILE A 11 17.81 -0.65 10.76
CA ILE A 11 16.70 0.03 11.44
C ILE A 11 17.21 0.54 12.80
N PRO A 12 17.37 1.86 13.01
CA PRO A 12 17.63 2.36 14.35
C PRO A 12 16.44 1.99 15.24
N LYS A 13 16.72 1.29 16.35
CA LYS A 13 15.72 0.76 17.29
C LYS A 13 14.76 1.80 17.87
N CYS A 14 15.03 3.09 17.68
CA CYS A 14 14.31 4.20 18.31
C CYS A 14 13.78 5.27 17.34
N ASP A 15 13.86 5.12 16.01
CA ASP A 15 13.27 6.13 15.10
C ASP A 15 11.82 5.79 14.74
N GLU A 16 10.87 6.53 15.30
CA GLU A 16 9.44 6.38 15.02
C GLU A 16 9.09 6.59 13.54
N ARG A 17 9.96 7.24 12.75
CA ARG A 17 9.77 7.35 11.29
C ARG A 17 9.76 6.00 10.59
N TRP A 18 10.41 4.97 11.15
CA TRP A 18 10.34 3.61 10.61
C TRP A 18 8.94 3.00 10.71
N ASN A 19 8.12 3.46 11.65
CA ASN A 19 6.74 3.01 11.76
C ASN A 19 5.92 3.42 10.54
N ILE A 20 6.29 4.50 9.83
CA ILE A 20 5.63 4.88 8.57
C ILE A 20 5.75 3.75 7.55
N ILE A 21 6.98 3.25 7.32
CA ILE A 21 7.18 2.19 6.33
C ILE A 21 6.61 0.86 6.83
N THR A 22 6.71 0.58 8.13
CA THR A 22 6.16 -0.66 8.71
C THR A 22 4.63 -0.71 8.58
N LEU A 23 3.94 0.37 8.94
CA LEU A 23 2.49 0.51 8.75
C LEU A 23 2.11 0.44 7.26
N LEU A 24 2.89 1.07 6.38
CA LEU A 24 2.65 0.97 4.94
C LEU A 24 2.73 -0.47 4.44
N LEU A 25 3.70 -1.25 4.93
CA LEU A 25 3.83 -2.67 4.57
C LEU A 25 2.65 -3.51 5.09
N GLU A 26 2.14 -3.22 6.29
CA GLU A 26 0.93 -3.85 6.82
C GLU A 26 -0.30 -3.50 5.99
N ILE A 27 -0.47 -2.23 5.62
CA ILE A 27 -1.52 -1.76 4.72
C ILE A 27 -1.44 -2.48 3.37
N MET A 28 -0.24 -2.60 2.80
CA MET A 28 -0.02 -3.31 1.54
C MET A 28 -0.33 -4.81 1.66
N ASN A 29 0.03 -5.45 2.78
CA ASN A 29 -0.27 -6.87 3.00
C ASN A 29 -1.77 -7.15 2.96
N ILE A 30 -2.60 -6.27 3.52
CA ILE A 30 -4.07 -6.39 3.44
C ILE A 30 -4.56 -6.01 2.05
N SER A 31 -4.15 -4.85 1.53
CA SER A 31 -4.65 -4.30 0.27
C SER A 31 -4.36 -5.19 -0.95
N PHE A 32 -3.27 -5.97 -0.89
CA PHE A 32 -2.86 -6.89 -1.95
C PHE A 32 -3.25 -8.35 -1.68
N ALA A 33 -3.98 -8.64 -0.60
CA ALA A 33 -4.47 -9.99 -0.38
C ALA A 33 -5.56 -10.33 -1.44
N PRO A 34 -5.53 -11.54 -2.02
CA PRO A 34 -6.50 -11.95 -3.04
C PRO A 34 -7.92 -12.17 -2.47
N ILE A 35 -8.03 -12.34 -1.15
CA ILE A 35 -9.27 -12.53 -0.40
C ILE A 35 -9.13 -11.73 0.89
N ILE A 36 -10.11 -10.88 1.19
CA ILE A 36 -10.08 -9.98 2.35
C ILE A 36 -11.41 -10.13 3.10
N PRO A 37 -11.42 -10.64 4.35
CA PRO A 37 -12.60 -10.64 5.19
C PRO A 37 -13.08 -9.22 5.46
N VAL A 38 -14.40 -8.99 5.55
CA VAL A 38 -14.97 -7.67 5.83
C VAL A 38 -14.40 -7.06 7.11
N ALA A 39 -14.18 -7.87 8.15
CA ALA A 39 -13.56 -7.42 9.41
C ALA A 39 -12.17 -6.77 9.21
N MET A 40 -11.38 -7.26 8.25
CA MET A 40 -10.06 -6.72 7.95
C MET A 40 -10.12 -5.33 7.30
N THR A 41 -11.26 -4.94 6.74
CA THR A 41 -11.43 -3.58 6.20
C THR A 41 -11.44 -2.53 7.31
N TYR A 42 -11.96 -2.83 8.50
CA TYR A 42 -11.88 -1.93 9.67
C TYR A 42 -10.46 -1.86 10.25
N VAL A 43 -9.74 -2.99 10.24
CA VAL A 43 -8.31 -3.01 10.61
C VAL A 43 -7.52 -2.11 9.65
N LEU A 44 -7.80 -2.22 8.35
CA LEU A 44 -7.18 -1.39 7.32
C LEU A 44 -7.46 0.11 7.53
N GLU A 45 -8.68 0.51 7.88
CA GLU A 45 -9.01 1.91 8.23
C GLU A 45 -8.13 2.43 9.36
N ASN A 46 -8.00 1.67 10.45
CA ASN A 46 -7.18 2.05 11.59
C ASN A 46 -5.69 2.16 11.24
N LEU A 47 -5.16 1.22 10.46
CA LEU A 47 -3.76 1.24 10.00
C LEU A 47 -3.48 2.46 9.12
N ILE A 48 -4.39 2.79 8.21
CA ILE A 48 -4.28 3.96 7.32
C ILE A 48 -4.30 5.26 8.13
N CYS A 49 -5.20 5.38 9.12
CA CYS A 49 -5.26 6.54 10.00
C CYS A 49 -3.95 6.74 10.79
N LYS A 50 -3.42 5.68 11.40
CA LYS A 50 -2.13 5.71 12.11
C LYS A 50 -0.98 6.09 11.19
N HIS A 51 -0.92 5.49 9.99
CA HIS A 51 0.09 5.79 9.00
C HIS A 51 0.06 7.27 8.60
N HIS A 52 -1.11 7.80 8.25
CA HIS A 52 -1.24 9.21 7.86
C HIS A 52 -0.94 10.19 8.98
N HIS A 53 -1.24 9.83 10.23
CA HIS A 53 -0.84 10.64 11.39
C HIS A 53 0.69 10.81 11.43
N LEU A 54 1.45 9.72 11.31
CA LEU A 54 2.91 9.76 11.29
C LEU A 54 3.47 10.46 10.05
N VAL A 55 2.88 10.24 8.86
CA VAL A 55 3.27 10.97 7.64
C VAL A 55 3.10 12.47 7.85
N LYS A 56 1.96 12.91 8.39
CA LYS A 56 1.71 14.33 8.66
C LYS A 56 2.69 14.89 9.68
N GLN A 57 3.00 14.12 10.72
CA GLN A 57 3.91 14.54 11.79
C GLN A 57 5.36 14.66 11.34
N TYR A 58 5.88 13.70 10.58
CA TYR A 58 7.32 13.60 10.30
C TYR A 58 7.72 13.96 8.85
N ILE A 59 6.80 13.88 7.89
CA ILE A 59 7.04 14.20 6.48
C ILE A 59 6.33 15.52 6.10
N GLY A 60 5.19 15.81 6.71
CA GLY A 60 4.39 16.99 6.48
C GLY A 60 3.26 16.75 5.48
N ASN A 61 3.53 16.88 4.19
CA ASN A 61 2.48 16.96 3.17
C ASN A 61 1.82 15.61 2.84
N ILE A 62 0.48 15.57 2.94
CA ILE A 62 -0.35 14.46 2.50
C ILE A 62 -0.51 14.52 0.97
N LEU A 63 0.21 13.66 0.28
CA LEU A 63 0.10 13.49 -1.18
C LEU A 63 -1.25 12.88 -1.62
N PRO A 64 -1.70 13.10 -2.88
CA PRO A 64 -2.93 12.52 -3.41
C PRO A 64 -3.05 11.00 -3.23
N LYS A 65 -1.94 10.26 -3.31
CA LYS A 65 -1.91 8.80 -3.06
C LYS A 65 -2.34 8.42 -1.63
N HIS A 66 -1.99 9.23 -0.65
CA HIS A 66 -2.40 9.04 0.74
C HIS A 66 -3.89 9.30 0.91
N HIS A 67 -4.40 10.38 0.31
CA HIS A 67 -5.83 10.64 0.27
C HIS A 67 -6.60 9.49 -0.38
N MET A 68 -6.15 9.00 -1.54
CA MET A 68 -6.81 7.88 -2.21
C MET A 68 -6.86 6.60 -1.35
N MET A 69 -5.81 6.37 -0.55
CA MET A 69 -5.72 5.20 0.32
C MET A 69 -6.83 5.16 1.38
N ILE A 70 -7.36 6.30 1.83
CA ILE A 70 -8.47 6.34 2.81
C ILE A 70 -9.74 5.65 2.28
N HIS A 71 -9.89 5.57 0.96
CA HIS A 71 -11.05 4.96 0.31
C HIS A 71 -10.90 3.44 0.13
N TYR A 72 -9.70 2.88 0.35
CA TYR A 72 -9.44 1.46 0.12
C TYR A 72 -10.39 0.53 0.89
N PRO A 73 -10.67 0.76 2.19
CA PRO A 73 -11.60 -0.08 2.95
C PRO A 73 -13.00 -0.12 2.34
N GLN A 74 -13.54 1.04 1.97
CA GLN A 74 -14.86 1.12 1.33
C GLN A 74 -14.86 0.51 -0.06
N ALA A 75 -13.80 0.75 -0.84
CA ALA A 75 -13.62 0.14 -2.15
C ALA A 75 -13.60 -1.39 -2.05
N ILE A 76 -12.91 -1.95 -1.05
CA ILE A 76 -12.85 -3.40 -0.81
C ILE A 76 -14.24 -3.94 -0.44
N ARG A 77 -14.99 -3.25 0.43
CA ARG A 77 -16.35 -3.67 0.80
C ARG A 77 -17.32 -3.67 -0.39
N ASN A 78 -17.17 -2.71 -1.31
CA ASN A 78 -18.09 -2.53 -2.44
C ASN A 78 -17.72 -3.36 -3.67
N MET A 79 -16.43 -3.48 -3.98
CA MET A 79 -15.94 -4.04 -5.25
C MET A 79 -15.07 -5.29 -5.06
N GLY A 80 -14.82 -5.70 -3.82
CA GLY A 80 -13.94 -6.81 -3.49
C GLY A 80 -12.45 -6.43 -3.47
N PRO A 81 -11.56 -7.42 -3.36
CA PRO A 81 -10.12 -7.18 -3.21
C PRO A 81 -9.49 -6.36 -4.35
N LEU A 82 -8.72 -5.33 -3.99
CA LEU A 82 -8.17 -4.35 -4.94
C LEU A 82 -7.21 -4.96 -5.97
N ILE A 83 -6.57 -6.08 -5.63
CA ILE A 83 -5.67 -6.81 -6.54
C ILE A 83 -6.40 -7.33 -7.79
N HIS A 84 -7.73 -7.46 -7.77
CA HIS A 84 -8.49 -7.86 -8.95
C HIS A 84 -8.85 -6.66 -9.85
N LEU A 85 -8.68 -5.43 -9.34
CA LEU A 85 -9.04 -4.18 -10.01
C LEU A 85 -7.81 -3.41 -10.53
N TRP A 86 -6.60 -3.79 -10.12
CA TRP A 86 -5.38 -3.05 -10.48
C TRP A 86 -4.94 -3.26 -11.93
N ALA A 87 -4.17 -2.30 -12.47
CA ALA A 87 -3.74 -2.31 -13.86
C ALA A 87 -2.40 -3.02 -14.13
N MET A 88 -1.76 -3.64 -13.13
CA MET A 88 -0.40 -4.18 -13.24
C MET A 88 -0.21 -5.15 -14.43
N ARG A 89 -1.22 -5.96 -14.75
CA ARG A 89 -1.18 -6.87 -15.91
C ARG A 89 -1.19 -6.10 -17.24
N PHE A 90 -1.98 -5.04 -17.35
CA PHE A 90 -1.98 -4.19 -18.53
C PHE A 90 -0.63 -3.48 -18.67
N GLU A 91 -0.11 -2.89 -17.58
CA GLU A 91 1.22 -2.27 -17.54
C GLU A 91 2.31 -3.23 -18.03
N SER A 92 2.29 -4.48 -17.56
CA SER A 92 3.27 -5.50 -17.98
C SER A 92 3.26 -5.78 -19.49
N LYS A 93 2.11 -5.64 -20.16
CA LYS A 93 1.99 -5.84 -21.61
C LYS A 93 2.40 -4.62 -22.44
N HIS A 94 2.54 -3.43 -21.85
CA HIS A 94 2.89 -2.23 -22.63
C HIS A 94 4.27 -2.37 -23.32
N GLY A 95 5.24 -3.04 -22.68
CA GLY A 95 6.56 -3.29 -23.26
C GLY A 95 6.47 -4.08 -24.57
N TYR A 96 5.70 -5.18 -24.56
CA TYR A 96 5.45 -5.99 -25.74
C TYR A 96 4.89 -5.16 -26.92
N PHE A 97 3.92 -4.28 -26.65
CA PHE A 97 3.35 -3.44 -27.71
C PHE A 97 4.31 -2.37 -28.23
N LYS A 98 5.18 -1.81 -27.38
CA LYS A 98 6.25 -0.90 -27.82
C LYS A 98 7.23 -1.61 -28.75
N ASP A 99 7.61 -2.84 -28.42
CA ASP A 99 8.52 -3.64 -29.24
C ASP A 99 7.93 -4.00 -30.60
N LEU A 100 6.61 -4.21 -30.68
CA LEU A 100 5.92 -4.45 -31.95
C LEU A 100 5.91 -3.22 -32.87
N VAL A 101 5.83 -2.01 -32.32
CA VAL A 101 5.84 -0.77 -33.11
C VAL A 101 7.23 -0.44 -33.65
N ASN A 102 8.28 -0.86 -32.93
CA ASN A 102 9.67 -0.64 -33.32
C ASN A 102 10.22 -1.69 -34.30
N LYS A 103 9.40 -2.68 -34.70
CA LYS A 103 9.70 -3.67 -35.73
C LYS A 103 9.03 -3.29 -37.04
#